data_AF-A0A7N2MU68-F1
#
_entry.id   AF-A0A7N2MU68-F1
#
_cell.length_a   1.000
_cell.length_b   1.000
_cell.length_c   1.000
_cell.angle_alpha   90.00
_cell.angle_beta   90.00
_cell.angle_gamma   90.00
#
_symmetry.space_group_name_H-M   'P 1'
#
loop_
_entity.id
_entity.type
_entity.pdbx_description
1 polymer ?
#
loop_
_entity_poly.entity_id
_entity_poly.type
_entity_poly.pdbx_seq_one_letter_code
_entity_poly.pdbx_strand_id
1 'polypeptide(L)'
;MAGLFDKQAEIYLDARPTYPSKLYSMVAALTPHRSLAWDVGTCNGQAAIAVAEHYDQVVGTDVSEAQLKLAMPHPRVRYLHTLLSITYDELVALIGGENSVDLVTVAQAVHWFDFPKLYSLVTRLIRKPGGIIVVWGYSDIVVSPIFDPVMKHFHETTLPYWNPKIQYIFDAYKTLPFPFESVGLGCEGKP
;
A
#
# COMPACT_ATOMS: atom_id res chain seq x y z
N MET A 1 7.21 -1.63 -10.60
CA MET A 1 7.45 -0.51 -9.66
C MET A 1 8.91 -0.12 -9.62
N ALA A 2 9.85 -1.08 -9.50
CA ALA A 2 11.28 -0.79 -9.37
C ALA A 2 11.77 0.25 -10.39
N GLY A 3 12.34 1.35 -9.89
CA GLY A 3 12.95 2.40 -10.71
C GLY A 3 12.06 3.56 -11.14
N LEU A 4 10.72 3.43 -11.12
CA LEU A 4 9.82 4.45 -11.69
C LEU A 4 9.86 5.78 -10.93
N PHE A 5 10.16 5.74 -9.63
CA PHE A 5 10.11 6.91 -8.74
C PHE A 5 11.43 7.20 -8.03
N ASP A 6 12.51 6.48 -8.36
CA ASP A 6 13.79 6.58 -7.65
C ASP A 6 14.41 7.97 -7.80
N LYS A 7 14.31 8.57 -9.00
CA LYS A 7 14.85 9.90 -9.30
C LYS A 7 14.07 11.04 -8.65
N GLN A 8 12.84 10.79 -8.20
CA GLN A 8 11.94 11.79 -7.62
C GLN A 8 11.62 11.49 -6.17
N ALA A 9 12.38 10.61 -5.50
CA ALA A 9 12.06 10.16 -4.15
C ALA A 9 11.94 11.32 -3.13
N GLU A 10 12.79 12.36 -3.25
CA GLU A 10 12.70 13.57 -2.43
C GLU A 10 11.40 14.37 -2.70
N ILE A 11 11.07 14.62 -3.97
CA ILE A 11 9.83 15.31 -4.36
C ILE A 11 8.60 14.50 -3.95
N TYR A 12 8.70 13.17 -4.02
CA TYR A 12 7.63 12.25 -3.63
C TYR A 12 7.29 12.39 -2.14
N LEU A 13 8.29 12.58 -1.29
CA LEU A 13 8.09 12.78 0.14
C LEU A 13 7.34 14.08 0.45
N ASP A 14 7.69 15.17 -0.24
CA ASP A 14 7.12 16.50 0.00
C ASP A 14 5.74 16.69 -0.65
N ALA A 15 5.54 16.19 -1.87
CA ALA A 15 4.37 16.55 -2.69
C ALA A 15 3.17 15.59 -2.55
N ARG A 16 3.30 14.45 -1.88
CA ARG A 16 2.24 13.43 -1.82
C ARG A 16 1.20 13.75 -0.75
N PRO A 17 -0.10 13.70 -1.07
CA PRO A 17 -1.16 13.78 -0.07
C PRO A 17 -1.01 12.71 1.01
N THR A 18 -1.25 13.12 2.26
CA THR A 18 -1.33 12.21 3.40
C THR A 18 -2.74 11.61 3.51
N TYR A 19 -2.84 10.42 4.09
CA TYR A 19 -4.13 9.80 4.40
C TYR A 19 -4.69 10.30 5.74
N PRO A 20 -6.01 10.42 5.91
CA PRO A 20 -6.60 10.90 7.15
C PRO A 20 -6.41 9.90 8.30
N SER A 21 -6.13 10.38 9.51
CA SER A 21 -5.97 9.55 10.72
C SER A 21 -7.17 8.63 10.98
N LYS A 22 -8.38 9.08 10.61
CA LYS A 22 -9.62 8.30 10.71
C LYS A 22 -9.53 6.97 9.95
N LEU A 23 -8.89 6.94 8.77
CA LEU A 23 -8.70 5.71 8.00
C LEU A 23 -7.97 4.65 8.83
N TYR A 24 -6.82 5.02 9.42
CA TYR A 24 -5.99 4.11 10.20
C TYR A 24 -6.71 3.62 11.47
N SER A 25 -7.44 4.51 12.16
CA SER A 25 -8.23 4.11 13.33
C SER A 25 -9.35 3.12 12.98
N MET A 26 -9.98 3.29 11.82
CA MET A 26 -11.01 2.37 11.32
C MET A 26 -10.41 1.01 10.95
N VAL A 27 -9.29 1.00 10.23
CA VAL A 27 -8.58 -0.23 9.86
C VAL A 27 -8.13 -1.01 11.10
N ALA A 28 -7.52 -0.33 12.07
CA ALA A 28 -7.06 -0.97 13.30
C ALA A 28 -8.20 -1.56 14.15
N ALA A 29 -9.43 -1.03 14.02
CA ALA A 29 -10.60 -1.56 14.70
C ALA A 29 -11.11 -2.89 14.11
N LEU A 30 -10.69 -3.25 12.90
CA LEU A 30 -11.09 -4.49 12.23
C LEU A 30 -10.23 -5.70 12.61
N THR A 31 -9.06 -5.49 13.23
CA THR A 31 -8.17 -6.58 13.67
C THR A 31 -8.30 -6.83 15.17
N PRO A 32 -8.45 -8.08 15.63
CA PRO A 32 -8.52 -8.41 17.05
C PRO A 32 -7.18 -8.27 17.79
N HIS A 33 -6.08 -8.35 17.04
CA HIS A 33 -4.71 -8.20 17.51
C HIS A 33 -4.03 -7.07 16.77
N ARG A 34 -3.02 -6.44 17.41
CA ARG A 34 -2.28 -5.31 16.86
C ARG A 34 -0.77 -5.47 17.07
N SER A 35 -0.28 -6.71 17.02
CA SER A 35 1.12 -7.03 17.24
C SER A 35 2.00 -6.69 16.03
N LEU A 36 1.57 -7.08 14.82
CA LEU A 36 2.39 -6.93 13.62
C LEU A 36 1.57 -6.51 12.41
N ALA A 37 1.96 -5.41 11.78
CA ALA A 37 1.50 -5.02 10.46
C ALA A 37 2.61 -5.13 9.39
N TRP A 38 2.21 -5.41 8.16
CA TRP A 38 3.09 -5.42 6.99
C TRP A 38 2.59 -4.42 5.95
N ASP A 39 3.38 -3.36 5.68
CA ASP A 39 3.11 -2.36 4.65
C ASP A 39 3.89 -2.69 3.37
N VAL A 40 3.17 -3.06 2.31
CA VAL A 40 3.74 -3.55 1.05
C VAL A 40 3.81 -2.42 0.02
N GLY A 41 4.99 -2.19 -0.54
CA GLY A 41 5.23 -0.99 -1.37
C GLY A 41 5.22 0.27 -0.51
N THR A 42 5.90 0.19 0.65
CA THR A 42 5.87 1.23 1.70
C THR A 42 6.50 2.54 1.26
N CYS A 43 7.30 2.53 0.19
CA CYS A 43 7.99 3.70 -0.31
C CYS A 43 8.87 4.32 0.81
N ASN A 44 8.67 5.60 1.12
CA ASN A 44 9.33 6.31 2.22
C ASN A 44 8.57 6.20 3.57
N GLY A 45 7.61 5.29 3.67
CA GLY A 45 6.94 4.94 4.92
C GLY A 45 5.72 5.77 5.30
N GLN A 46 5.17 6.58 4.38
CA GLN A 46 3.99 7.44 4.65
C GLN A 46 2.82 6.70 5.31
N ALA A 47 2.48 5.50 4.82
CA ALA A 47 1.44 4.68 5.44
C ALA A 47 1.97 3.94 6.67
N ALA A 48 3.16 3.34 6.59
CA ALA A 48 3.76 2.56 7.67
C ALA A 48 3.85 3.32 9.00
N ILE A 49 4.24 4.61 9.00
CA ILE A 49 4.34 5.38 10.25
C ILE A 49 2.97 5.62 10.90
N ALA A 50 1.93 5.86 10.10
CA ALA A 50 0.58 6.09 10.60
C ALA A 50 -0.08 4.78 11.06
N VAL A 51 0.20 3.66 10.39
CA VAL A 51 -0.15 2.32 10.87
C VAL A 51 0.56 2.04 12.19
N ALA A 52 1.83 2.45 12.32
CA ALA A 52 2.60 2.21 13.52
C ALA A 52 1.96 2.87 14.74
N GLU A 53 1.17 3.94 14.63
CA GLU A 53 0.42 4.49 15.76
C GLU A 53 -0.58 3.53 16.40
N HIS A 54 -0.99 2.49 15.69
CA HIS A 54 -1.97 1.51 16.16
C HIS A 54 -1.42 0.11 16.41
N TYR A 55 -0.23 -0.22 15.89
CA TYR A 55 0.39 -1.55 15.97
C TYR A 55 1.72 -1.51 16.73
N ASP A 56 2.05 -2.61 17.41
CA ASP A 56 3.30 -2.71 18.18
C ASP A 56 4.53 -2.69 17.27
N GLN A 57 4.42 -3.33 16.09
CA GLN A 57 5.46 -3.38 15.08
C GLN A 57 4.87 -3.26 13.68
N VAL A 58 5.61 -2.60 12.79
CA VAL A 58 5.32 -2.50 11.37
C VAL A 58 6.56 -2.88 10.58
N VAL A 59 6.39 -3.76 9.61
CA VAL A 59 7.42 -4.05 8.60
C VAL A 59 7.01 -3.35 7.32
N GLY A 60 7.80 -2.37 6.88
CA GLY A 60 7.63 -1.71 5.59
C GLY A 60 8.54 -2.35 4.55
N THR A 61 7.98 -2.82 3.44
CA THR A 61 8.77 -3.42 2.34
C THR A 61 8.66 -2.60 1.07
N ASP A 62 9.78 -2.39 0.37
CA ASP A 62 9.77 -1.83 -0.98
C ASP A 62 10.91 -2.42 -1.81
N VAL A 63 10.72 -2.43 -3.13
CA VAL A 63 11.75 -2.84 -4.11
C VAL A 63 12.74 -1.71 -4.41
N SER A 64 12.38 -0.46 -4.12
CA SER A 64 13.21 0.73 -4.32
C SER A 64 14.07 1.03 -3.10
N GLU A 65 15.37 0.77 -3.22
CA GLU A 65 16.34 1.15 -2.18
C GLU A 65 16.37 2.69 -1.99
N ALA A 66 16.18 3.45 -3.07
CA ALA A 66 16.18 4.91 -3.03
C ALA A 66 15.04 5.46 -2.16
N GLN A 67 13.84 4.87 -2.26
CA GLN A 67 12.71 5.25 -1.39
C GLN A 67 12.98 4.89 0.06
N LEU A 68 13.52 3.69 0.32
CA LEU A 68 13.82 3.24 1.68
C LEU A 68 14.93 4.06 2.35
N LYS A 69 15.91 4.57 1.59
CA LYS A 69 16.94 5.49 2.10
C LYS A 69 16.36 6.82 2.60
N LEU A 70 15.22 7.23 2.05
CA LEU A 70 14.49 8.43 2.47
C LEU A 70 13.30 8.11 3.39
N ALA A 71 13.20 6.86 3.86
CA ALA A 71 12.07 6.46 4.68
C ALA A 71 12.11 7.16 6.05
N MET A 72 10.94 7.62 6.50
CA MET A 72 10.82 8.34 7.75
C MET A 72 11.13 7.40 8.93
N PRO A 73 12.11 7.73 9.78
CA PRO A 73 12.48 6.87 10.90
C PRO A 73 11.36 6.82 11.93
N HIS A 74 11.05 5.63 12.43
CA HIS A 74 10.06 5.43 13.49
C HIS A 74 10.43 4.21 14.34
N PRO A 75 10.36 4.29 15.69
CA PRO A 75 10.87 3.23 16.57
C PRO A 75 10.15 1.88 16.43
N ARG A 76 8.92 1.89 15.88
CA ARG A 76 8.12 0.68 15.63
C ARG A 76 8.09 0.24 14.17
N VAL A 77 8.78 0.95 13.27
CA VAL A 77 8.82 0.60 11.84
C VAL A 77 10.19 0.06 11.47
N ARG A 78 10.22 -1.13 10.89
CA ARG A 78 11.40 -1.72 10.26
C ARG A 78 11.22 -1.74 8.76
N TYR A 79 12.11 -1.04 8.05
CA TYR A 79 12.13 -1.00 6.60
C TYR A 79 13.01 -2.11 6.02
N LEU A 80 12.51 -2.83 5.02
CA LEU A 80 13.20 -3.93 4.36
C LEU A 80 13.21 -3.74 2.85
N HIS A 81 14.41 -3.82 2.27
CA HIS A 81 14.57 -3.83 0.82
C HIS A 81 14.28 -5.22 0.27
N THR A 82 13.27 -5.33 -0.58
CA THR A 82 12.88 -6.59 -1.21
C THR A 82 13.48 -6.69 -2.61
N LEU A 83 14.70 -7.24 -2.68
CA LEU A 83 15.34 -7.54 -3.95
C LEU A 83 14.50 -8.54 -4.76
N LEU A 84 14.52 -8.42 -6.08
CA LEU A 84 13.80 -9.34 -6.97
C LEU A 84 14.28 -10.80 -6.87
N SER A 85 15.47 -11.01 -6.31
CA SER A 85 16.05 -12.34 -6.06
C SER A 85 15.61 -12.98 -4.74
N ILE A 86 14.90 -12.25 -3.87
CA ILE A 86 14.48 -12.79 -2.58
C ILE A 86 13.46 -13.91 -2.78
N THR A 87 13.65 -15.03 -2.09
CA THR A 87 12.67 -16.13 -2.12
C THR A 87 11.47 -15.81 -1.24
N TYR A 88 10.37 -16.53 -1.45
CA TYR A 88 9.18 -16.33 -0.62
C TYR A 88 9.39 -16.78 0.81
N ASP A 89 10.13 -17.86 1.03
CA ASP A 89 10.38 -18.35 2.38
C ASP A 89 11.28 -17.39 3.17
N GLU A 90 12.29 -16.82 2.52
CA GLU A 90 13.10 -15.75 3.12
C GLU A 90 12.26 -14.52 3.44
N LEU A 91 11.42 -14.06 2.51
CA LEU A 91 10.57 -12.90 2.75
C LEU A 91 9.56 -13.15 3.88
N VAL A 92 8.94 -14.33 3.92
CA VAL A 92 8.01 -14.72 4.99
C VAL A 92 8.73 -14.70 6.34
N ALA A 93 9.92 -15.29 6.43
CA ALA A 93 10.73 -15.30 7.65
C ALA A 93 11.16 -13.90 8.09
N LEU A 94 11.55 -13.04 7.14
CA LEU A 94 11.97 -11.67 7.42
C LEU A 94 10.84 -10.76 7.88
N ILE A 95 9.60 -11.01 7.47
CA ILE A 95 8.44 -10.23 7.91
C ILE A 95 8.02 -10.65 9.32
N GLY A 96 7.82 -11.94 9.56
CA GLY A 96 7.37 -12.43 10.87
C GLY A 96 7.02 -13.92 10.95
N GLY A 97 7.15 -14.68 9.85
CA GLY A 97 6.74 -16.08 9.76
C GLY A 97 5.28 -16.27 9.38
N GLU A 98 4.86 -17.51 9.15
CA GLU A 98 3.49 -17.82 8.74
C GLU A 98 2.47 -17.50 9.84
N ASN A 99 1.27 -17.04 9.43
CA ASN A 99 0.15 -16.70 10.31
C ASN A 99 0.50 -15.71 11.45
N SER A 100 1.43 -14.78 11.21
CA SER A 100 1.96 -13.85 12.21
C SER A 100 1.43 -12.42 12.07
N VAL A 101 0.99 -12.03 10.86
CA VAL A 101 0.67 -10.64 10.51
C VAL A 101 -0.81 -10.35 10.72
N ASP A 102 -1.11 -9.37 11.57
CA ASP A 102 -2.48 -8.97 11.88
C ASP A 102 -3.09 -8.09 10.79
N LEU A 103 -2.26 -7.23 10.17
CA LEU A 103 -2.68 -6.30 9.14
C LEU A 103 -1.69 -6.28 7.98
N VAL A 104 -2.16 -6.49 6.76
CA VAL A 104 -1.40 -6.17 5.54
C VAL A 104 -1.98 -4.90 4.92
N THR A 105 -1.12 -3.93 4.62
CA THR A 105 -1.51 -2.69 3.95
C THR A 105 -0.84 -2.56 2.59
N VAL A 106 -1.59 -2.06 1.61
CA VAL A 106 -1.06 -1.64 0.31
C VAL A 106 -1.64 -0.28 -0.05
N ALA A 107 -0.86 0.78 0.17
CA ALA A 107 -1.27 2.16 -0.04
C ALA A 107 -0.73 2.69 -1.38
N GLN A 108 -1.60 3.01 -2.35
CA GLN A 108 -1.24 3.57 -3.66
C GLN A 108 -0.37 2.66 -4.55
N ALA A 109 -0.16 1.40 -4.18
CA ALA A 109 0.86 0.56 -4.80
C ALA A 109 0.34 -0.70 -5.51
N VAL A 110 -0.89 -1.16 -5.19
CA VAL A 110 -1.35 -2.53 -5.52
C VAL A 110 -1.23 -2.86 -7.02
N HIS A 111 -1.54 -1.89 -7.87
CA HIS A 111 -1.57 -2.03 -9.32
C HIS A 111 -0.21 -2.31 -9.95
N TRP A 112 0.88 -2.12 -9.22
CA TRP A 112 2.22 -2.44 -9.71
C TRP A 112 2.63 -3.89 -9.46
N PHE A 113 1.95 -4.61 -8.58
CA PHE A 113 2.31 -5.96 -8.17
C PHE A 113 1.85 -7.02 -9.17
N ASP A 114 2.41 -8.21 -8.98
CA ASP A 114 1.89 -9.46 -9.53
C ASP A 114 0.90 -10.03 -8.51
N PHE A 115 -0.40 -10.04 -8.85
CA PHE A 115 -1.46 -10.38 -7.89
C PHE A 115 -1.37 -11.81 -7.37
N PRO A 116 -1.23 -12.86 -8.22
CA PRO A 116 -1.01 -14.22 -7.71
C PRO A 116 0.14 -14.31 -6.70
N LYS A 117 1.26 -13.65 -6.98
CA LYS A 117 2.43 -13.66 -6.08
C LYS A 117 2.15 -12.92 -4.77
N LEU A 118 1.60 -11.71 -4.85
CA LEU A 118 1.22 -10.92 -3.68
C LEU A 118 0.24 -11.70 -2.80
N TYR A 119 -0.84 -12.21 -3.37
CA TYR A 119 -1.89 -12.87 -2.60
C TYR A 119 -1.45 -14.21 -2.02
N SER A 120 -0.53 -14.93 -2.67
CA SER A 120 0.12 -16.11 -2.08
C SER A 120 0.88 -15.75 -0.81
N LEU A 121 1.71 -14.69 -0.84
CA LEU A 121 2.45 -14.21 0.33
C LEU A 121 1.51 -13.73 1.44
N VAL A 122 0.51 -12.93 1.10
CA VAL A 122 -0.51 -12.45 2.05
C VAL A 122 -1.18 -13.64 2.73
N THR A 123 -1.60 -14.64 1.97
CA THR A 123 -2.30 -15.82 2.50
C THR A 123 -1.44 -16.64 3.47
N ARG A 124 -0.11 -16.67 3.26
CA ARG A 124 0.84 -17.35 4.16
C ARG A 124 1.10 -16.55 5.44
N LEU A 125 1.23 -15.23 5.32
CA LEU A 125 1.63 -14.34 6.41
C LEU A 125 0.46 -13.95 7.34
N ILE A 126 -0.73 -13.76 6.77
CA ILE A 126 -1.89 -13.22 7.49
C ILE A 126 -2.33 -14.16 8.62
N ARG A 127 -2.52 -13.59 9.81
CA ARG A 127 -2.97 -14.31 11.00
C ARG A 127 -4.36 -14.89 10.77
N LYS A 128 -4.53 -16.16 11.16
CA LYS A 128 -5.82 -16.85 11.09
C LYS A 128 -6.20 -17.34 12.50
N PRO A 129 -7.41 -17.01 13.00
CA PRO A 129 -8.39 -16.08 12.41
C PRO A 129 -8.02 -14.60 12.65
N GLY A 130 -8.66 -13.69 11.89
CA GLY A 130 -8.76 -12.27 12.23
C GLY A 130 -7.73 -11.32 11.62
N GLY A 131 -6.71 -11.82 10.92
CA GLY A 131 -5.84 -10.95 10.12
C GLY A 131 -6.57 -10.43 8.89
N ILE A 132 -6.27 -9.21 8.46
CA ILE A 132 -6.91 -8.58 7.30
C ILE A 132 -5.88 -8.00 6.32
N ILE A 133 -6.26 -7.90 5.05
CA ILE A 133 -5.55 -7.10 4.05
C ILE A 133 -6.42 -5.91 3.65
N VAL A 134 -5.81 -4.73 3.61
CA VAL A 134 -6.47 -3.49 3.18
C VAL A 134 -5.67 -2.85 2.06
N VAL A 135 -6.37 -2.54 0.98
CA VAL A 135 -5.83 -1.87 -0.20
C VAL A 135 -6.54 -0.55 -0.38
N TRP A 136 -5.80 0.54 -0.53
CA TRP A 136 -6.40 1.86 -0.77
C TRP A 136 -5.52 2.73 -1.66
N GLY A 137 -6.09 3.83 -2.13
CA GLY A 137 -5.42 4.77 -3.01
C GLY A 137 -6.29 5.98 -3.31
N TYR A 138 -5.76 6.89 -4.10
CA TYR A 138 -6.43 8.07 -4.63
C TYR A 138 -6.02 8.27 -6.10
N SER A 139 -6.88 8.94 -6.87
CA SER A 139 -6.64 9.29 -8.28
C SER A 139 -6.76 10.79 -8.51
N ASP A 140 -7.95 11.34 -8.29
CA ASP A 140 -8.31 12.69 -8.71
C ASP A 140 -8.02 13.74 -7.64
N ILE A 141 -7.74 14.95 -8.09
CA ILE A 141 -7.57 16.14 -7.26
C ILE A 141 -8.80 17.03 -7.48
N VAL A 142 -9.46 17.39 -6.37
CA VAL A 142 -10.62 18.30 -6.37
C VAL A 142 -10.27 19.49 -5.49
N VAL A 143 -10.35 20.70 -6.06
CA VAL A 143 -9.93 21.96 -5.42
C VAL A 143 -11.03 23.00 -5.49
N SER A 144 -11.55 23.31 -6.68
CA SER A 144 -12.54 24.37 -6.84
C SER A 144 -13.23 24.31 -8.21
N PRO A 145 -14.44 24.89 -8.36
CA PRO A 145 -15.15 24.93 -9.64
C PRO A 145 -14.38 25.56 -10.81
N ILE A 146 -13.34 26.36 -10.53
CA ILE A 146 -12.49 26.99 -11.55
C ILE A 146 -11.32 26.07 -11.94
N PHE A 147 -10.69 25.41 -10.97
CA PHE A 147 -9.53 24.54 -11.19
C PHE A 147 -9.93 23.18 -11.78
N ASP A 148 -10.98 22.58 -11.24
CA ASP A 148 -11.34 21.19 -11.50
C ASP A 148 -11.60 20.89 -12.99
N PRO A 149 -12.28 21.77 -13.77
CA PRO A 149 -12.45 21.54 -15.20
C PRO A 149 -11.12 21.56 -15.98
N VAL A 150 -10.17 22.42 -15.58
CA VAL A 150 -8.86 22.52 -16.22
C VAL A 150 -8.03 21.28 -15.92
N MET A 151 -8.01 20.84 -14.66
CA MET A 151 -7.29 19.63 -14.25
C MET A 151 -7.88 18.38 -14.92
N LYS A 152 -9.21 18.29 -15.01
CA LYS A 152 -9.88 17.20 -15.72
C LYS A 152 -9.48 17.15 -17.19
N HIS A 153 -9.52 18.29 -17.89
CA HIS A 153 -9.11 18.35 -19.29
C HIS A 153 -7.64 17.93 -19.46
N PHE A 154 -6.75 18.44 -18.62
CA PHE A 154 -5.35 18.02 -18.61
C PHE A 154 -5.21 16.51 -18.42
N HIS A 155 -5.88 15.94 -17.40
CA HIS A 155 -5.83 14.51 -17.13
C HIS A 155 -6.27 13.68 -18.34
N GLU A 156 -7.39 14.02 -18.98
CA GLU A 156 -7.90 13.35 -20.19
C GLU A 156 -6.87 13.37 -21.34
N THR A 157 -6.17 14.50 -21.55
CA THR A 157 -5.12 14.59 -22.58
C THR A 157 -3.88 13.76 -22.28
N THR A 158 -3.65 13.42 -21.00
CA THR A 158 -2.50 12.62 -20.59
C THR A 158 -2.72 11.12 -20.68
N LEU A 159 -3.98 10.64 -20.78
CA LEU A 159 -4.35 9.21 -20.75
C LEU A 159 -3.48 8.30 -21.64
N PRO A 160 -3.13 8.68 -22.90
CA PRO A 160 -2.29 7.84 -23.77
C PRO A 160 -0.85 7.62 -23.27
N TYR A 161 -0.37 8.44 -22.33
CA TYR A 161 1.01 8.40 -21.82
C TYR A 161 1.13 7.65 -20.48
N TRP A 162 0.01 7.27 -19.86
CA TRP A 162 0.04 6.54 -18.59
C TRP A 162 0.39 5.08 -18.79
N ASN A 163 1.01 4.48 -17.76
CA ASN A 163 1.17 3.05 -17.73
C ASN A 163 -0.22 2.38 -17.62
N PRO A 164 -0.56 1.38 -18.45
CA PRO A 164 -1.87 0.73 -18.42
C PRO A 164 -2.27 0.17 -17.05
N LYS A 165 -1.29 -0.20 -16.21
CA LYS A 165 -1.54 -0.68 -14.84
C LYS A 165 -2.27 0.34 -13.97
N ILE A 166 -2.15 1.63 -14.25
CA ILE A 166 -2.82 2.70 -13.50
C ILE A 166 -4.35 2.62 -13.64
N GLN A 167 -4.87 1.90 -14.64
CA GLN A 167 -6.31 1.74 -14.82
C GLN A 167 -7.02 1.22 -13.55
N TYR A 168 -6.37 0.35 -12.76
CA TYR A 168 -6.95 -0.11 -11.49
C TYR A 168 -7.22 1.04 -10.50
N ILE A 169 -6.32 2.03 -10.43
CA ILE A 169 -6.53 3.24 -9.61
C ILE A 169 -7.65 4.09 -10.20
N PHE A 170 -7.67 4.31 -11.52
CA PHE A 170 -8.69 5.12 -12.19
C PHE A 170 -10.09 4.51 -12.09
N ASP A 171 -10.20 3.18 -12.06
CA ASP A 171 -11.44 2.45 -11.82
C ASP A 171 -11.80 2.39 -10.31
N ALA A 172 -11.07 3.11 -9.46
CA ALA A 172 -11.20 3.08 -8.00
C ALA A 172 -11.18 1.65 -7.43
N TYR A 173 -10.32 0.79 -7.99
CA TYR A 173 -10.17 -0.64 -7.68
C TYR A 173 -11.40 -1.52 -7.92
N LYS A 174 -12.45 -1.05 -8.60
CA LYS A 174 -13.63 -1.87 -8.91
C LYS A 174 -13.29 -3.12 -9.73
N THR A 175 -12.25 -3.03 -10.55
CA THR A 175 -11.80 -4.12 -11.44
C THR A 175 -10.62 -4.90 -10.86
N LEU A 176 -10.16 -4.57 -9.65
CA LEU A 176 -9.04 -5.26 -8.99
C LEU A 176 -9.48 -6.68 -8.57
N PRO A 177 -8.83 -7.75 -9.08
CA PRO A 177 -9.06 -9.09 -8.56
C PRO A 177 -8.68 -9.12 -7.08
N PHE A 178 -9.58 -9.52 -6.19
CA PHE A 178 -9.36 -9.42 -4.76
C PHE A 178 -9.99 -10.63 -4.04
N PRO A 179 -9.24 -11.74 -3.93
CA PRO A 179 -9.79 -13.05 -3.55
C PRO A 179 -9.94 -13.22 -2.03
N PHE A 180 -10.10 -12.12 -1.28
CA PHE A 180 -10.22 -12.12 0.17
C PHE A 180 -11.67 -11.85 0.59
N GLU A 181 -12.09 -12.47 1.67
CA GLU A 181 -13.42 -12.27 2.23
C GLU A 181 -13.60 -10.82 2.70
N SER A 182 -14.79 -10.27 2.47
CA SER A 182 -15.11 -8.92 2.93
C SER A 182 -15.19 -8.86 4.44
N VAL A 183 -14.60 -7.79 5.00
CA VAL A 183 -14.73 -7.44 6.43
C VAL A 183 -15.75 -6.33 6.65
N GLY A 184 -16.64 -6.10 5.67
CA GLY A 184 -17.67 -5.04 5.70
C GLY A 184 -17.20 -3.68 5.18
N LEU A 185 -15.92 -3.53 4.84
CA LEU A 185 -15.33 -2.35 4.20
C LEU A 185 -14.67 -2.75 2.87
N GLY A 186 -15.51 -2.94 1.84
CA GLY A 186 -15.06 -3.26 0.49
C GLY A 186 -14.94 -4.75 0.19
N CYS A 187 -15.08 -5.11 -1.09
CA CYS A 187 -14.74 -6.39 -1.68
C CYS A 187 -14.52 -6.27 -3.20
N GLU A 188 -14.11 -7.35 -3.86
CA GLU A 188 -13.98 -7.39 -5.33
C GLU A 188 -15.26 -6.88 -6.01
N GLY A 189 -15.12 -5.94 -6.95
CA GLY A 189 -16.26 -5.30 -7.63
C GLY A 189 -16.99 -4.22 -6.82
N LYS A 190 -16.80 -4.15 -5.50
CA LYS A 190 -17.44 -3.20 -4.58
C LYS A 190 -16.45 -2.69 -3.53
N PRO A 191 -15.39 -1.97 -3.94
CA PRO A 191 -14.36 -1.44 -3.05
C PRO A 191 -14.94 -0.43 -2.05
#